data_AF-A0A2V9IS42-F1
#
_entry.id   AF-A0A2V9IS42-F1
#
_cell.length_a   1.000
_cell.length_b   1.000
_cell.length_c   1.000
_cell.angle_alpha   90.00
_cell.angle_beta   90.00
_cell.angle_gamma   90.00
#
_symmetry.space_group_name_H-M   'P 1'
#
loop_
_entity.id
_entity.type
_entity.pdbx_description
1 polymer ?
#
loop_
_entity_poly.entity_id
_entity_poly.type
_entity_poly.pdbx_seq_one_letter_code
_entity_poly.pdbx_strand_id
1 'polypeptide(L)'
;SDTLIIVSAKHGQSPIDVSKRVGIDPQGDGTPGSIFGQIIGSAYAFDLADDGVLMWLSDQSQTANAVAKLATPANQAALGTQEILSGNLLTQTFDDPLLDPRTPDIILKTNTGVIFTGGSKIAEHGGLNEDDVHVALLVSNPNFSSKVIRAPVQTTQIAPTIVQSLGLDPENLKAVVIEKTAVLPGLFVEPSAHIGQLVR
;
A
#
# COMPACT_ATOMS: atom_id res chain seq x y z
N SER A 1 -35.99 -1.25 -7.07
CA SER A 1 -34.59 -0.97 -7.44
C SER A 1 -33.74 -2.04 -6.78
N ASP A 2 -32.80 -2.61 -7.52
CA ASP A 2 -31.87 -3.69 -7.16
C ASP A 2 -30.42 -3.22 -7.25
N THR A 3 -30.20 -1.90 -7.29
CA THR A 3 -28.88 -1.29 -7.45
C THR A 3 -27.98 -1.60 -6.25
N LEU A 4 -26.79 -2.14 -6.54
CA LEU A 4 -25.69 -2.25 -5.58
C LEU A 4 -24.92 -0.93 -5.52
N ILE A 5 -24.74 -0.39 -4.31
CA ILE A 5 -23.92 0.78 -4.04
C ILE A 5 -22.73 0.32 -3.19
N ILE A 6 -21.52 0.60 -3.65
CA ILE A 6 -20.28 0.39 -2.89
C ILE A 6 -19.61 1.74 -2.71
N VAL A 7 -19.37 2.13 -1.46
CA VAL A 7 -18.66 3.37 -1.11
C VAL A 7 -17.36 3.00 -0.42
N SER A 8 -16.25 3.53 -0.93
CA SER A 8 -14.91 3.36 -0.38
C SER A 8 -14.05 4.59 -0.70
N ALA A 9 -12.79 4.57 -0.28
CA ALA A 9 -11.76 5.55 -0.62
C ALA A 9 -10.56 4.88 -1.30
N LYS A 10 -9.75 5.68 -1.99
CA LYS A 10 -8.51 5.19 -2.63
C LYS A 10 -7.38 4.94 -1.61
N HIS A 11 -7.37 5.69 -0.52
CA HIS A 11 -6.48 5.57 0.64
C HIS A 11 -7.02 6.44 1.78
N GLY A 12 -6.40 6.33 2.96
CA GLY A 12 -6.57 7.19 4.13
C GLY A 12 -5.63 8.41 4.13
N GLN A 13 -5.24 8.85 5.32
CA GLN A 13 -4.34 9.99 5.58
C GLN A 13 -3.62 9.84 6.92
N SER A 14 -2.30 10.03 6.93
CA SER A 14 -1.46 9.93 8.12
C SER A 14 -0.72 11.25 8.41
N PRO A 15 -0.64 11.66 9.70
CA PRO A 15 -1.36 11.08 10.82
C PRO A 15 -2.81 11.60 10.88
N ILE A 16 -3.76 10.76 11.33
CA ILE A 16 -5.09 11.23 11.72
C ILE A 16 -4.99 12.12 12.98
N ASP A 17 -4.15 11.72 13.93
CA ASP A 17 -3.83 12.52 15.11
C ASP A 17 -2.71 13.52 14.78
N VAL A 18 -3.11 14.74 14.43
CA VAL A 18 -2.20 15.84 14.05
C VAL A 18 -1.18 16.17 15.16
N SER A 19 -1.43 15.83 16.42
CA SER A 19 -0.45 16.04 17.49
C SER A 19 0.80 15.15 17.36
N LYS A 20 0.72 14.07 16.57
CA LYS A 20 1.84 13.18 16.26
C LYS A 20 2.65 13.63 15.04
N ARG A 21 2.27 14.71 14.37
CA ARG A 21 2.93 15.17 13.14
C ARG A 21 4.40 15.50 13.38
N VAL A 22 5.26 14.88 12.59
CA VAL A 22 6.69 15.17 12.47
C VAL A 22 6.98 15.50 11.00
N GLY A 23 7.23 16.77 10.70
CA GLY A 23 7.59 17.20 9.35
C GLY A 23 9.10 17.14 9.14
N ILE A 24 9.55 16.47 8.07
CA ILE A 24 10.93 16.40 7.63
C ILE A 24 11.04 17.13 6.29
N ASP A 25 12.01 18.03 6.15
CA ASP A 25 12.26 18.67 4.84
C ASP A 25 12.95 17.66 3.91
N PRO A 26 12.34 17.28 2.76
CA PRO A 26 12.94 16.33 1.84
C PRO A 26 14.24 16.85 1.19
N GLN A 27 14.48 18.17 1.19
CA GLN A 27 15.73 18.77 0.68
C GLN A 27 16.88 18.73 1.71
N GLY A 28 16.63 18.24 2.92
CA GLY A 28 17.64 18.16 3.97
C GLY A 28 18.14 19.55 4.40
N ASP A 29 19.46 19.74 4.40
CA ASP A 29 20.11 20.98 4.86
C ASP A 29 20.17 22.11 3.82
N GLY A 30 19.50 21.96 2.67
CA GLY A 30 19.49 22.93 1.59
C GLY A 30 20.65 22.80 0.60
N THR A 31 21.47 21.75 0.69
CA THR A 31 22.39 21.36 -0.37
C THR A 31 21.63 20.76 -1.58
N PRO A 32 22.14 20.90 -2.82
CA PRO A 32 21.46 20.32 -3.99
C PRO A 32 21.35 18.79 -3.91
N GLY A 33 20.12 18.28 -3.80
CA GLY A 33 19.80 16.86 -3.73
C GLY A 33 18.89 16.54 -2.54
N SER A 34 18.09 15.48 -2.62
CA SER A 34 17.25 15.07 -1.49
C SER A 34 18.10 14.62 -0.30
N ILE A 35 17.52 14.65 0.91
CA ILE A 35 18.15 14.12 2.14
C ILE A 35 18.65 12.67 1.94
N PHE A 36 17.98 11.90 1.09
CA PHE A 36 18.40 10.54 0.74
C PHE A 36 19.67 10.54 -0.10
N GLY A 37 19.74 11.40 -1.13
CA GLY A 37 20.95 11.58 -1.94
C GLY A 37 22.17 11.98 -1.11
N GLN A 38 21.98 12.82 -0.08
CA GLN A 38 23.03 13.19 0.87
C GLN A 38 23.52 11.98 1.69
N ILE A 39 22.61 11.06 2.08
CA ILE A 39 22.93 9.87 2.86
C ILE A 39 23.62 8.80 2.00
N ILE A 40 23.04 8.43 0.86
CA ILE A 40 23.51 7.27 0.09
C ILE A 40 24.55 7.62 -0.99
N GLY A 41 24.68 8.90 -1.34
CA GLY A 41 25.67 9.42 -2.28
C GLY A 41 25.37 9.04 -3.73
N SER A 42 26.41 8.67 -4.49
CA SER A 42 26.31 8.42 -5.93
C SER A 42 25.36 7.28 -6.35
N ALA A 43 24.94 6.44 -5.41
CA ALA A 43 23.94 5.40 -5.66
C ALA A 43 22.52 5.96 -5.83
N TYR A 44 22.26 7.18 -5.34
CA TYR A 44 20.96 7.83 -5.47
C TYR A 44 20.65 8.21 -6.92
N ALA A 45 19.44 7.90 -7.39
CA ALA A 45 18.90 8.46 -8.62
C ALA A 45 17.69 9.36 -8.35
N PHE A 46 16.67 8.83 -7.71
CA PHE A 46 15.39 9.51 -7.52
C PHE A 46 14.60 8.92 -6.35
N ASP A 47 13.79 9.74 -5.70
CA ASP A 47 12.81 9.32 -4.69
C ASP A 47 11.44 9.97 -4.89
N LEU A 48 10.41 9.27 -4.41
CA LEU A 48 9.10 9.83 -4.11
C LEU A 48 8.90 9.71 -2.60
N ALA A 49 8.79 10.84 -1.92
CA ALA A 49 8.68 10.90 -0.48
C ALA A 49 7.47 11.76 -0.07
N ASP A 50 6.49 11.12 0.56
CA ASP A 50 5.34 11.76 1.20
C ASP A 50 5.34 11.36 2.69
N ASP A 51 4.56 10.39 3.14
CA ASP A 51 4.67 9.78 4.48
C ASP A 51 5.25 8.36 4.47
N GLY A 52 5.66 7.91 3.29
CA GLY A 52 6.60 6.83 3.05
C GLY A 52 7.60 7.27 1.98
N VAL A 53 8.60 6.44 1.71
CA VAL A 53 9.60 6.75 0.68
C VAL A 53 9.73 5.58 -0.28
N LEU A 54 9.62 5.86 -1.58
CA LEU A 54 9.97 4.96 -2.66
C LEU A 54 11.26 5.49 -3.29
N MET A 55 12.30 4.65 -3.38
CA MET A 55 13.62 5.09 -3.82
C MET A 55 14.18 4.20 -4.92
N TRP A 56 14.69 4.83 -5.98
CA TRP A 56 15.38 4.21 -7.09
C TRP A 56 16.86 4.58 -7.07
N LEU A 57 17.70 3.60 -7.37
CA LEU A 57 19.15 3.72 -7.41
C LEU A 57 19.66 3.84 -8.85
N SER A 58 20.75 4.58 -9.01
CA SER A 58 21.49 4.66 -10.28
C SER A 58 22.23 3.36 -10.60
N ASP A 59 22.52 2.56 -9.57
CA ASP A 59 23.16 1.26 -9.63
C ASP A 59 22.57 0.32 -8.55
N GLN A 60 21.72 -0.61 -8.98
CA GLN A 60 21.04 -1.56 -8.09
C GLN A 60 22.01 -2.52 -7.39
N SER A 61 23.25 -2.68 -7.86
CA SER A 61 24.29 -3.45 -7.14
C SER A 61 24.68 -2.80 -5.82
N GLN A 62 24.40 -1.50 -5.64
CA GLN A 62 24.67 -0.75 -4.42
C GLN A 62 23.53 -0.83 -3.40
N THR A 63 22.44 -1.54 -3.66
CA THR A 63 21.27 -1.62 -2.76
C THR A 63 21.66 -1.96 -1.33
N ALA A 64 22.49 -2.98 -1.13
CA ALA A 64 22.93 -3.37 0.21
C ALA A 64 23.74 -2.28 0.94
N ASN A 65 24.57 -1.53 0.20
CA ASN A 65 25.36 -0.42 0.74
C ASN A 65 24.46 0.78 1.09
N ALA A 66 23.54 1.14 0.20
CA ALA A 66 22.54 2.19 0.44
C ALA A 66 21.69 1.87 1.69
N VAL A 67 21.18 0.64 1.81
CA VAL A 67 20.45 0.17 2.99
C VAL A 67 21.31 0.26 4.25
N ALA A 68 22.58 -0.17 4.22
CA ALA A 68 23.45 -0.09 5.39
C ALA A 68 23.65 1.36 5.89
N LYS A 69 23.73 2.33 4.98
CA LYS A 69 23.81 3.75 5.33
C LYS A 69 22.49 4.28 5.90
N LEU A 70 21.36 3.94 5.28
CA LEU A 70 20.03 4.34 5.75
C LEU A 70 19.69 3.73 7.12
N ALA A 71 20.14 2.50 7.38
CA ALA A 71 19.86 1.74 8.59
C ALA A 71 20.71 2.14 9.81
N THR A 72 21.63 3.11 9.69
CA THR A 72 22.36 3.59 10.87
C THR A 72 21.37 4.23 11.85
N PRO A 73 21.57 4.09 13.19
CA PRO A 73 20.65 4.67 14.16
C PRO A 73 20.42 6.17 13.99
N ALA A 74 21.47 6.90 13.61
CA ALA A 74 21.37 8.34 13.34
C ALA A 74 20.47 8.65 12.13
N ASN A 75 20.64 7.92 11.02
CA ASN A 75 19.85 8.16 9.81
C ASN A 75 18.41 7.66 9.96
N GLN A 76 18.19 6.52 10.61
CA GLN A 76 16.82 6.07 10.92
C GLN A 76 16.09 7.07 11.80
N ALA A 77 16.75 7.65 12.81
CA ALA A 77 16.15 8.68 13.66
C ALA A 77 15.88 9.98 12.87
N ALA A 78 16.83 10.41 12.03
CA ALA A 78 16.69 11.62 11.22
C ALA A 78 15.58 11.52 10.17
N LEU A 79 15.39 10.34 9.58
CA LEU A 79 14.37 10.05 8.56
C LEU A 79 13.05 9.56 9.17
N GLY A 80 13.00 9.35 10.48
CA GLY A 80 11.86 8.72 11.15
C GLY A 80 11.52 7.35 10.57
N THR A 81 12.51 6.58 10.12
CA THR A 81 12.29 5.25 9.50
C THR A 81 11.94 4.21 10.56
N GLN A 82 10.84 3.49 10.32
CA GLN A 82 10.43 2.34 11.11
C GLN A 82 10.96 1.03 10.52
N GLU A 83 10.89 0.89 9.19
CA GLU A 83 11.28 -0.34 8.48
C GLU A 83 11.82 0.01 7.09
N ILE A 84 12.80 -0.78 6.63
CA ILE A 84 13.42 -0.65 5.31
C ILE A 84 13.12 -1.93 4.54
N LEU A 85 12.30 -1.85 3.50
CA LEU A 85 12.05 -2.96 2.58
C LEU A 85 13.03 -2.86 1.41
N SER A 86 13.79 -3.94 1.20
CA SER A 86 14.71 -4.09 0.07
C SER A 86 14.95 -5.57 -0.20
N GLY A 87 15.43 -5.91 -1.40
CA GLY A 87 15.73 -7.29 -1.80
C GLY A 87 14.56 -8.25 -1.52
N ASN A 88 14.84 -9.39 -0.87
CA ASN A 88 13.84 -10.43 -0.60
C ASN A 88 12.66 -9.97 0.26
N LEU A 89 12.82 -8.93 1.11
CA LEU A 89 11.71 -8.41 1.90
C LEU A 89 10.75 -7.61 1.02
N LEU A 90 11.28 -6.85 0.07
CA LEU A 90 10.50 -6.07 -0.89
C LEU A 90 9.76 -6.99 -1.86
N THR A 91 10.43 -8.01 -2.40
CA THR A 91 9.85 -8.91 -3.42
C THR A 91 8.83 -9.92 -2.89
N GLN A 92 8.61 -9.97 -1.57
CA GLN A 92 7.48 -10.70 -1.00
C GLN A 92 6.13 -10.03 -1.29
N THR A 93 6.13 -8.72 -1.55
CA THR A 93 4.91 -7.93 -1.73
C THR A 93 4.87 -7.23 -3.09
N PHE A 94 6.02 -6.77 -3.59
CA PHE A 94 6.12 -6.02 -4.84
C PHE A 94 6.86 -6.84 -5.91
N ASP A 95 6.73 -6.44 -7.18
CA ASP A 95 7.50 -7.06 -8.27
C ASP A 95 9.01 -6.91 -8.06
N ASP A 96 9.82 -7.77 -8.67
CA ASP A 96 11.27 -7.67 -8.56
C ASP A 96 11.81 -6.41 -9.26
N PRO A 97 12.46 -5.46 -8.56
CA PRO A 97 12.99 -4.25 -9.18
C PRO A 97 14.11 -4.53 -10.19
N LEU A 98 14.72 -5.72 -10.20
CA LEU A 98 15.68 -6.14 -11.23
C LEU A 98 14.99 -6.55 -12.54
N LEU A 99 13.68 -6.82 -12.49
CA LEU A 99 12.88 -7.27 -13.63
C LEU A 99 11.87 -6.20 -14.08
N ASP A 100 11.43 -5.34 -13.16
CA ASP A 100 10.52 -4.22 -13.43
C ASP A 100 11.08 -2.90 -12.88
N PRO A 101 11.54 -1.98 -13.74
CA PRO A 101 12.13 -0.71 -13.31
C PRO A 101 11.09 0.24 -12.68
N ARG A 102 9.79 -0.09 -12.71
CA ARG A 102 8.74 0.67 -12.04
C ARG A 102 8.68 0.39 -10.54
N THR A 103 9.22 -0.74 -10.09
CA THR A 103 9.34 -1.02 -8.66
C THR A 103 10.56 -0.29 -8.10
N PRO A 104 10.45 0.40 -6.95
CA PRO A 104 11.61 0.99 -6.29
C PRO A 104 12.58 -0.08 -5.78
N ASP A 105 13.85 0.26 -5.66
CA ASP A 105 14.89 -0.59 -5.08
C ASP A 105 14.76 -0.70 -3.56
N ILE A 106 14.32 0.40 -2.94
CA ILE A 106 14.18 0.54 -1.49
C ILE A 106 12.87 1.24 -1.19
N ILE A 107 12.12 0.71 -0.22
CA ILE A 107 10.96 1.39 0.38
C ILE A 107 11.27 1.65 1.85
N LEU A 108 11.05 2.89 2.30
CA LEU A 108 11.11 3.23 3.73
C LEU A 108 9.70 3.38 4.25
N LYS A 109 9.32 2.49 5.17
CA LYS A 109 8.16 2.70 6.04
C LYS A 109 8.60 3.61 7.17
N THR A 110 7.87 4.70 7.38
CA THR A 110 8.17 5.67 8.43
C THR A 110 7.37 5.37 9.70
N ASN A 111 7.77 6.00 10.80
CA ASN A 111 6.96 6.06 12.00
C ASN A 111 5.69 6.89 11.72
N THR A 112 4.55 6.46 12.28
CA THR A 112 3.29 7.20 12.15
C THR A 112 3.45 8.66 12.54
N GLY A 113 3.01 9.55 11.65
CA GLY A 113 3.10 11.00 11.80
C GLY A 113 4.29 11.66 11.10
N VAL A 114 5.29 10.89 10.66
CA VAL A 114 6.38 11.39 9.82
C VAL A 114 5.85 11.70 8.42
N ILE A 115 6.06 12.93 7.97
CA ILE A 115 5.75 13.39 6.61
C ILE A 115 6.93 14.17 6.05
N PHE A 116 7.29 13.92 4.80
CA PHE A 116 8.30 14.64 4.05
C PHE A 116 7.65 15.86 3.38
N THR A 117 7.88 17.05 3.94
CA THR A 117 7.29 18.29 3.46
C THR A 117 8.17 19.50 3.76
N GLY A 118 8.38 20.36 2.77
CA GLY A 118 8.99 21.68 2.95
C GLY A 118 7.99 22.78 3.33
N GLY A 119 6.75 22.43 3.72
CA GLY A 119 5.66 23.40 3.87
C GLY A 119 4.70 23.13 5.02
N SER A 120 3.52 23.73 4.95
CA SER A 120 2.49 23.71 6.00
C SER A 120 1.59 22.48 5.99
N LYS A 121 1.93 21.43 5.22
CA LYS A 121 1.15 20.19 5.19
C LYS A 121 1.13 19.57 6.59
N ILE A 122 -0.05 19.13 7.03
CA ILE A 122 -0.26 18.58 8.38
C ILE A 122 -0.42 17.05 8.39
N ALA A 123 -0.65 16.46 7.22
CA ALA A 123 -0.75 15.04 6.96
C ALA A 123 -0.34 14.78 5.50
N GLU A 124 0.01 13.53 5.20
CA GLU A 124 0.26 13.00 3.87
C GLU A 124 -0.38 11.61 3.73
N HIS A 125 -0.26 11.01 2.55
CA HIS A 125 -0.53 9.59 2.28
C HIS A 125 0.56 9.03 1.36
N GLY A 126 0.51 7.73 1.11
CA GLY A 126 1.37 7.06 0.11
C GLY A 126 2.38 6.13 0.74
N GLY A 127 2.50 6.18 2.06
CA GLY A 127 3.23 5.26 2.89
C GLY A 127 2.42 4.01 3.27
N LEU A 128 2.93 3.32 4.28
CA LEU A 128 2.43 2.02 4.74
C LEU A 128 1.91 2.10 6.19
N ASN A 129 1.56 3.29 6.67
CA ASN A 129 0.96 3.44 8.00
C ASN A 129 -0.49 2.98 7.98
N GLU A 130 -0.95 2.50 9.13
CA GLU A 130 -2.34 2.02 9.30
C GLU A 130 -3.38 3.08 8.94
N ASP A 131 -3.10 4.35 9.26
CA ASP A 131 -3.93 5.52 8.93
C ASP A 131 -4.04 5.76 7.40
N ASP A 132 -3.10 5.23 6.59
CA ASP A 132 -3.06 5.38 5.14
C ASP A 132 -3.75 4.23 4.40
N VAL A 133 -3.51 3.00 4.87
CA VAL A 133 -3.91 1.80 4.14
C VAL A 133 -5.30 1.29 4.52
N HIS A 134 -5.85 1.74 5.66
CA HIS A 134 -7.20 1.38 6.09
C HIS A 134 -8.24 2.43 5.71
N VAL A 135 -9.25 2.00 4.94
CA VAL A 135 -10.36 2.84 4.50
C VAL A 135 -11.71 2.22 4.87
N ALA A 136 -12.72 3.07 5.02
CA ALA A 136 -14.09 2.61 5.20
C ALA A 136 -14.60 1.93 3.92
N LEU A 137 -15.36 0.84 4.08
CA LEU A 137 -16.05 0.15 2.99
C LEU A 137 -17.51 -0.07 3.38
N LEU A 138 -18.43 0.56 2.67
CA LEU A 138 -19.87 0.39 2.83
C LEU A 138 -20.47 -0.24 1.59
N VAL A 139 -21.32 -1.24 1.78
CA VAL A 139 -22.06 -1.92 0.72
C VAL A 139 -23.55 -1.85 1.02
N SER A 140 -24.34 -1.40 0.06
CA SER A 140 -25.80 -1.24 0.18
C SER A 140 -26.52 -1.81 -1.03
N ASN A 141 -27.57 -2.60 -0.77
CA ASN A 141 -28.52 -3.08 -1.76
C ASN A 141 -29.89 -3.27 -1.06
N PRO A 142 -31.03 -2.94 -1.68
CA PRO A 142 -32.35 -3.10 -1.08
C PRO A 142 -32.69 -4.53 -0.62
N ASN A 143 -32.00 -5.54 -1.16
CA ASN A 143 -32.18 -6.94 -0.80
C ASN A 143 -31.27 -7.41 0.34
N PHE A 144 -30.35 -6.57 0.84
CA PHE A 144 -29.46 -6.92 1.94
C PHE A 144 -30.10 -6.64 3.30
N SER A 145 -29.95 -7.58 4.22
CA SER A 145 -30.17 -7.30 5.65
C SER A 145 -28.96 -6.57 6.23
N SER A 146 -29.21 -5.54 7.04
CA SER A 146 -28.14 -4.78 7.70
C SER A 146 -27.30 -5.70 8.61
N LYS A 147 -25.98 -5.63 8.46
CA LYS A 147 -25.00 -6.35 9.28
C LYS A 147 -23.62 -5.69 9.19
N VAL A 148 -22.76 -5.99 10.15
CA VAL A 148 -21.34 -5.66 10.11
C VAL A 148 -20.53 -6.92 9.88
N ILE A 149 -19.70 -6.92 8.85
CA ILE A 149 -18.76 -8.01 8.57
C ILE A 149 -17.39 -7.57 9.05
N ARG A 150 -16.80 -8.33 9.99
CA ARG A 150 -15.47 -8.05 10.58
C ARG A 150 -14.33 -8.83 9.92
N ALA A 151 -14.65 -9.63 8.90
CA ALA A 151 -13.62 -10.32 8.12
C ALA A 151 -12.70 -9.28 7.45
N PRO A 152 -11.37 -9.47 7.50
CA PRO A 152 -10.44 -8.62 6.76
C PRO A 152 -10.76 -8.65 5.27
N VAL A 153 -10.71 -7.49 4.62
CA VAL A 153 -10.94 -7.34 3.18
C VAL A 153 -9.96 -6.35 2.58
N GLN A 154 -9.75 -6.46 1.28
CA GLN A 154 -8.93 -5.56 0.49
C GLN A 154 -9.79 -4.82 -0.54
N THR A 155 -9.41 -3.59 -0.91
CA THR A 155 -10.11 -2.81 -1.94
C THR A 155 -10.06 -3.46 -3.32
N THR A 156 -9.06 -4.32 -3.57
CA THR A 156 -8.99 -5.17 -4.78
C THR A 156 -10.22 -6.07 -4.96
N GLN A 157 -10.89 -6.44 -3.87
CA GLN A 157 -12.10 -7.28 -3.91
C GLN A 157 -13.35 -6.53 -4.41
N ILE A 158 -13.30 -5.19 -4.55
CA ILE A 158 -14.43 -4.39 -5.02
C ILE A 158 -14.74 -4.71 -6.50
N ALA A 159 -13.72 -4.75 -7.36
CA ALA A 159 -13.91 -5.02 -8.78
C ALA A 159 -14.56 -6.39 -9.09
N PRO A 160 -14.05 -7.54 -8.57
CA PRO A 160 -14.71 -8.83 -8.79
C PRO A 160 -16.12 -8.88 -8.19
N THR A 161 -16.37 -8.18 -7.08
CA THR A 161 -17.72 -8.07 -6.49
C THR A 161 -18.69 -7.37 -7.43
N ILE A 162 -18.27 -6.28 -8.07
CA ILE A 162 -19.09 -5.56 -9.05
C ILE A 162 -19.40 -6.48 -10.24
N VAL A 163 -18.40 -7.16 -10.79
CA VAL A 163 -18.57 -8.09 -11.93
C VAL A 163 -19.57 -9.20 -11.57
N GLN A 164 -19.39 -9.85 -10.41
CA GLN A 164 -20.30 -10.89 -9.94
C GLN A 164 -21.73 -10.35 -9.73
N SER A 165 -21.89 -9.12 -9.21
CA SER A 165 -23.20 -8.52 -8.98
C SER A 165 -23.98 -8.24 -10.26
N LEU A 166 -23.28 -8.08 -11.38
CA LEU A 166 -23.86 -7.93 -12.72
C LEU A 166 -24.19 -9.28 -13.38
N GLY A 167 -23.97 -10.40 -12.69
CA GLY A 167 -24.17 -11.75 -13.23
C GLY A 167 -23.07 -12.21 -14.19
N LEU A 168 -21.91 -11.54 -14.17
CA LEU A 168 -20.75 -11.89 -14.99
C LEU A 168 -19.73 -12.68 -14.16
N ASP A 169 -18.90 -13.47 -14.85
CA ASP A 169 -17.82 -14.24 -14.21
C ASP A 169 -16.60 -13.33 -13.91
N PRO A 170 -16.22 -13.15 -12.62
CA PRO A 170 -15.04 -12.36 -12.23
C PRO A 170 -13.72 -12.86 -12.78
N GLU A 171 -13.59 -14.16 -13.11
CA GLU A 171 -12.36 -14.73 -13.68
C GLU A 171 -12.06 -14.23 -15.10
N ASN A 172 -13.02 -13.54 -15.74
CA ASN A 172 -12.75 -12.79 -16.98
C ASN A 172 -11.82 -11.59 -16.78
N LEU A 173 -11.64 -11.11 -15.53
CA LEU A 173 -10.65 -10.10 -15.21
C LEU A 173 -9.27 -10.75 -15.04
N LYS A 174 -8.33 -10.43 -15.92
CA LYS A 174 -6.95 -10.95 -15.86
C LYS A 174 -6.30 -10.75 -14.49
N ALA A 175 -6.52 -9.60 -13.86
CA ALA A 175 -5.99 -9.29 -12.53
C ALA A 175 -6.52 -10.27 -11.46
N VAL A 176 -7.81 -10.60 -11.48
CA VAL A 176 -8.42 -11.59 -10.56
C VAL A 176 -7.74 -12.94 -10.68
N VAL A 177 -7.44 -13.38 -11.90
CA VAL A 177 -6.78 -14.68 -12.15
C VAL A 177 -5.32 -14.69 -11.70
N ILE A 178 -4.59 -13.58 -11.92
CA ILE A 178 -3.18 -13.44 -11.53
C ILE A 178 -3.05 -13.32 -10.01
N GLU A 179 -3.80 -12.41 -9.41
CA GLU A 179 -3.70 -12.04 -7.99
C GLU A 179 -4.51 -12.95 -7.06
N LYS A 180 -5.36 -13.83 -7.62
CA LYS A 180 -6.27 -14.72 -6.89
C LYS A 180 -7.24 -13.95 -5.97
N THR A 181 -7.72 -12.81 -6.46
CA THR A 181 -8.58 -11.90 -5.71
C THR A 181 -10.03 -12.40 -5.65
N ALA A 182 -10.51 -12.71 -4.44
CA ALA A 182 -11.90 -13.13 -4.23
C ALA A 182 -12.89 -11.95 -4.22
N VAL A 183 -14.18 -12.24 -4.39
CA VAL A 183 -15.26 -11.29 -4.11
C VAL A 183 -15.33 -10.94 -2.62
N LEU A 184 -16.02 -9.85 -2.27
CA LEU A 184 -16.27 -9.49 -0.88
C LEU A 184 -17.11 -10.57 -0.17
N PRO A 185 -16.73 -10.96 1.06
CA PRO A 185 -17.40 -12.03 1.78
C PRO A 185 -18.83 -11.66 2.18
N GLY A 186 -19.71 -12.65 2.22
CA GLY A 186 -21.04 -12.51 2.79
C GLY A 186 -22.05 -11.71 1.96
N LEU A 187 -21.75 -11.45 0.68
CA LEU A 187 -22.65 -10.80 -0.28
C LEU A 187 -23.36 -11.80 -1.19
N PHE A 188 -22.70 -12.91 -1.54
CA PHE A 188 -23.23 -13.94 -2.43
C PHE A 188 -23.39 -15.24 -1.66
N VAL A 189 -24.32 -16.09 -2.13
CA VAL A 189 -24.43 -17.46 -1.64
C VAL A 189 -23.27 -18.23 -2.22
N GLU A 190 -22.37 -18.75 -1.38
CA GLU A 190 -21.34 -19.68 -1.82
C GLU A 190 -22.00 -20.82 -2.59
N PRO A 191 -21.51 -21.23 -3.77
CA PRO A 191 -22.02 -22.41 -4.44
C PRO A 191 -21.92 -23.56 -3.45
N SER A 192 -23.07 -24.08 -3.02
CA SER A 192 -23.11 -25.24 -2.14
C SER A 192 -22.29 -26.32 -2.81
N ALA A 193 -21.16 -26.70 -2.19
CA ALA A 193 -20.37 -27.83 -2.64
C ALA A 193 -21.34 -28.97 -2.90
N HIS A 194 -21.43 -29.41 -4.16
CA HIS A 194 -22.26 -30.56 -4.52
C HIS A 194 -21.72 -31.76 -3.74
N ILE A 195 -22.29 -32.01 -2.55
CA ILE A 195 -22.21 -33.30 -1.90
C ILE A 195 -22.97 -34.22 -2.84
N GLY A 196 -22.23 -34.92 -3.70
CA GLY A 196 -22.77 -35.96 -4.53
C GLY A 196 -23.53 -36.93 -3.62
N GLN A 197 -24.86 -36.94 -3.75
CA GLN A 197 -25.68 -38.02 -3.24
C GLN A 197 -25.23 -39.29 -3.98
N LEU A 198 -24.40 -40.09 -3.32
CA LEU A 198 -24.33 -41.52 -3.58
C LEU A 198 -25.69 -42.10 -3.17
N VAL A 199 -26.58 -42.20 -4.16
CA VAL A 199 -27.77 -43.02 -4.08
C VAL A 199 -27.32 -44.47 -3.97
N ARG A 200 -27.95 -45.17 -3.02
CA ARG A 200 -27.74 -46.58 -2.66
C ARG A 200 -27.98 -47.54 -3.80
#